data_AF-A0A9N9PHZ5-F1
#
_entry.id   AF-A0A9N9PHZ5-F1
#
_cell.length_a   1.000
_cell.length_b   1.000
_cell.length_c   1.000
_cell.angle_alpha   90.00
_cell.angle_beta   90.00
_cell.angle_gamma   90.00
#
_symmetry.space_group_name_H-M   'P 1'
#
loop_
_entity.id
_entity.type
_entity.pdbx_description
1 polymer ?
#
loop_
_entity_poly.entity_id
_entity_poly.type
_entity_poly.pdbx_seq_one_letter_code
_entity_poly.pdbx_strand_id
1 'polypeptide(L)'
;MDMTLQEQVYETRNISSLAYMDDTVWITQNKQQMQEILEIVQEFFDINKITVNASKSELILVNGHKEDHKNGIDFMENKIIPKKPSEAVRYLGIWIQENGKKTYQKSLIKEKVFRTTSIMNRKQLTDKQSCYILNHVLFPQIEYLMQDLIYSEKDLEKLNAKIRSCFRRSCGHSAKLPTSILYSPLGYKLFNLQNRQLQIMKLLAVNNIEIQINNELEFPVLIRGGNLDIESFMNSDIWYHKHRDSLKKYG
;
A
#
# COMPACT_ATOMS: atom_id res chain seq x y z
N MET A 1 9.59 -49.89 -28.68
CA MET A 1 8.88 -48.67 -29.10
C MET A 1 7.95 -48.32 -27.94
N ASP A 2 8.54 -47.96 -26.80
CA ASP A 2 8.86 -46.57 -26.40
C ASP A 2 7.63 -45.66 -26.37
N MET A 3 7.18 -45.31 -25.17
CA MET A 3 7.39 -43.97 -24.61
C MET A 3 7.01 -44.00 -23.12
N THR A 4 8.02 -43.90 -22.27
CA THR A 4 7.89 -43.54 -20.85
C THR A 4 7.17 -42.19 -20.74
N LEU A 5 5.97 -42.19 -20.15
CA LEU A 5 5.37 -40.98 -19.60
C LEU A 5 6.23 -40.58 -18.39
N GLN A 6 7.18 -39.67 -18.61
CA GLN A 6 7.86 -38.99 -17.51
C GLN A 6 6.78 -38.28 -16.68
N GLU A 7 6.62 -38.71 -15.42
CA GLU A 7 5.92 -37.92 -14.43
C GLU A 7 6.58 -36.54 -14.37
N GLN A 8 5.89 -35.53 -14.91
CA GLN A 8 6.27 -34.14 -14.70
C GLN A 8 6.10 -33.85 -13.21
N VAL A 9 7.19 -33.95 -12.47
CA VAL A 9 7.30 -33.41 -11.12
C VAL A 9 7.15 -31.90 -11.25
N TYR A 10 5.93 -31.40 -11.02
CA TYR A 10 5.72 -29.96 -10.87
C TYR A 10 6.46 -29.53 -9.61
N GLU A 11 7.60 -28.84 -9.76
CA GLU A 11 8.18 -28.07 -8.67
C GLU A 11 7.14 -27.05 -8.19
N THR A 12 6.56 -27.28 -7.02
CA THR A 12 5.75 -26.26 -6.32
C THR A 12 6.65 -25.08 -5.95
N ARG A 13 6.74 -24.10 -6.86
CA ARG A 13 7.38 -22.81 -6.59
C ARG A 13 6.34 -21.91 -5.93
N ASN A 14 6.56 -21.61 -4.64
CA ASN A 14 5.73 -20.63 -3.93
C ASN A 14 6.10 -19.22 -4.40
N ILE A 15 5.44 -18.74 -5.45
CA ILE A 15 5.57 -17.37 -5.93
C ILE A 15 4.60 -16.50 -5.13
N SER A 16 5.16 -15.55 -4.38
CA SER A 16 4.35 -14.50 -3.74
C SER A 16 4.23 -13.33 -4.70
N SER A 17 3.03 -13.09 -5.22
CA SER A 17 2.76 -11.96 -6.11
C SER A 17 1.52 -11.19 -5.66
N LEU A 18 1.53 -9.88 -5.92
CA LEU A 18 0.40 -9.00 -5.68
C LEU A 18 0.12 -8.25 -6.99
N ALA A 19 -1.14 -8.21 -7.41
CA ALA A 19 -1.53 -7.49 -8.61
C ALA A 19 -2.79 -6.66 -8.33
N TYR A 20 -2.77 -5.42 -8.81
CA TYR A 20 -3.94 -4.55 -8.82
C TYR A 20 -3.99 -3.82 -10.16
N MET A 21 -4.94 -4.19 -11.01
CA MET A 21 -4.99 -3.74 -12.41
C MET A 21 -3.65 -4.04 -13.13
N ASP A 22 -2.95 -3.02 -13.61
CA ASP A 22 -1.63 -3.11 -14.26
C ASP A 22 -0.45 -3.06 -13.28
N ASP A 23 -0.67 -2.64 -12.03
CA ASP A 23 0.37 -2.58 -11.01
C ASP A 23 0.63 -3.98 -10.41
N THR A 24 1.77 -4.58 -10.77
CA THR A 24 2.22 -5.89 -10.27
C THR A 24 3.43 -5.78 -9.35
N VAL A 25 3.47 -6.56 -8.28
CA VAL A 25 4.60 -6.71 -7.36
C VAL A 25 4.95 -8.18 -7.24
N TRP A 26 6.23 -8.48 -7.47
CA TRP A 26 6.81 -9.81 -7.28
C TRP A 26 7.65 -9.83 -6.01
N ILE A 27 7.47 -10.85 -5.18
CA ILE A 27 8.22 -11.04 -3.94
C ILE A 27 8.91 -12.40 -4.03
N THR A 28 10.24 -12.39 -3.98
CA THR A 28 11.07 -13.60 -4.02
C THR A 28 12.07 -13.61 -2.88
N GLN A 29 12.64 -14.78 -2.59
CA GLN A 29 13.62 -14.94 -1.50
C GLN A 29 15.03 -14.52 -1.92
N ASN A 30 15.32 -14.55 -3.22
CA ASN A 30 16.63 -14.20 -3.76
C ASN A 30 16.52 -13.65 -5.18
N LYS A 31 17.63 -13.07 -5.63
CA LYS A 31 17.76 -12.45 -6.96
C LYS A 31 17.56 -13.45 -8.09
N GLN A 32 18.08 -14.67 -7.98
CA GLN A 32 17.99 -15.67 -9.05
C GLN A 32 16.53 -16.02 -9.34
N GLN A 33 15.74 -16.30 -8.30
CA GLN A 33 14.30 -16.55 -8.44
C GLN A 33 13.56 -15.35 -9.03
N MET A 34 13.94 -14.12 -8.69
CA MET A 34 13.36 -12.91 -9.30
C MET A 34 13.64 -12.88 -10.81
N GLN A 35 14.89 -13.16 -11.21
CA GLN A 35 15.30 -13.15 -12.61
C GLN A 35 14.55 -14.21 -13.43
N GLU A 36 14.45 -15.44 -12.92
CA GLU A 36 13.69 -16.53 -13.56
C GLU A 36 12.21 -16.16 -13.75
N ILE A 37 11.57 -15.52 -12.75
CA ILE A 37 10.18 -15.05 -12.88
C ILE A 37 10.08 -13.96 -13.95
N LEU A 38 11.01 -13.01 -13.97
CA LEU A 38 10.98 -11.91 -14.93
C LEU A 38 11.20 -12.38 -16.37
N GLU A 39 11.99 -13.43 -16.58
CA GLU A 39 12.14 -14.08 -17.89
C GLU A 39 10.82 -14.68 -18.37
N ILE A 40 10.12 -15.44 -17.52
CA ILE A 40 8.79 -16.00 -17.83
C ILE A 40 7.78 -14.88 -18.12
N VAL A 41 7.80 -13.82 -17.32
CA VAL A 41 6.92 -12.65 -17.49
C VAL A 41 7.21 -11.95 -18.81
N GLN A 42 8.48 -11.84 -19.21
CA GLN A 42 8.87 -11.25 -20.47
C GLN A 42 8.37 -12.07 -21.67
N GLU A 43 8.56 -13.39 -21.65
CA GLU A 43 8.01 -14.28 -22.68
C GLU A 43 6.48 -14.16 -22.79
N PHE A 44 5.80 -14.10 -21.65
CA PHE A 44 4.35 -13.91 -21.62
C PHE A 44 3.94 -12.59 -22.27
N PHE A 45 4.61 -11.48 -21.95
CA PHE A 45 4.31 -10.18 -22.55
C PHE A 45 4.61 -10.14 -24.04
N ASP A 46 5.69 -10.79 -24.50
CA ASP A 46 6.07 -10.85 -25.91
C ASP A 46 5.08 -11.66 -26.77
N ILE A 47 4.57 -12.77 -26.23
CA ILE A 47 3.53 -13.60 -26.85
C ILE A 47 2.24 -12.80 -26.99
N ASN A 48 1.85 -12.08 -25.93
CA ASN A 48 0.60 -11.33 -25.88
C ASN A 48 0.70 -9.90 -26.44
N LYS A 49 1.87 -9.50 -26.97
CA LYS A 49 2.13 -8.16 -27.51
C LYS A 49 1.81 -7.03 -26.51
N ILE A 50 2.08 -7.28 -25.23
CA ILE A 50 1.94 -6.30 -24.15
C ILE A 50 3.23 -5.50 -24.06
N THR A 51 3.14 -4.18 -24.25
CA THR A 51 4.28 -3.27 -24.07
C THR A 51 4.39 -2.82 -22.63
N VAL A 52 5.49 -3.19 -21.95
CA VAL A 52 5.75 -2.81 -20.56
C VAL A 52 6.72 -1.64 -20.47
N ASN A 53 6.44 -0.70 -19.58
CA ASN A 53 7.37 0.38 -19.27
C ASN A 53 8.32 -0.01 -18.12
N ALA A 54 9.37 -0.73 -18.46
CA ALA A 54 10.37 -1.22 -17.50
C ALA A 54 11.11 -0.11 -16.74
N SER A 55 11.19 1.10 -17.30
CA SER A 55 11.82 2.25 -16.61
C SER A 55 11.04 2.72 -15.37
N LYS A 56 9.76 2.35 -15.27
CA LYS A 56 8.93 2.62 -14.08
C LYS A 56 9.04 1.53 -13.01
N SER A 57 9.61 0.38 -13.33
CA SER A 57 9.77 -0.72 -12.38
C SER A 57 10.79 -0.33 -11.31
N GLU A 58 10.42 -0.49 -10.04
CA GLU A 58 11.28 -0.22 -8.91
C GLU A 58 11.63 -1.54 -8.19
N LEU A 59 12.87 -1.65 -7.71
CA LEU A 59 13.33 -2.80 -6.94
C LEU A 59 13.61 -2.37 -5.50
N ILE A 60 12.99 -3.06 -4.55
CA ILE A 60 13.32 -2.99 -3.13
C ILE A 60 14.05 -4.27 -2.76
N LEU A 61 15.22 -4.14 -2.15
CA LEU A 61 15.87 -5.24 -1.48
C LEU A 61 15.50 -5.17 0.00
N VAL A 62 15.12 -6.29 0.61
CA VAL A 62 14.79 -6.34 2.03
C VAL A 62 15.76 -7.30 2.70
N ASN A 63 16.37 -6.88 3.81
CA ASN A 63 17.36 -7.67 4.57
C ASN A 63 18.59 -8.12 3.76
N GLY A 64 18.94 -7.42 2.68
CA GLY A 64 20.09 -7.74 1.84
C GLY A 64 21.39 -7.11 2.33
N HIS A 65 22.52 -7.57 1.79
CA HIS A 65 23.83 -6.99 2.09
C HIS A 65 24.07 -5.73 1.24
N LYS A 66 24.97 -4.85 1.71
CA LYS A 66 25.29 -3.60 0.98
C LYS A 66 25.81 -3.84 -0.44
N GLU A 67 26.43 -4.99 -0.67
CA GLU A 67 26.98 -5.38 -1.98
C GLU A 67 25.87 -5.69 -2.99
N ASP A 68 24.73 -6.19 -2.51
CA ASP A 68 23.58 -6.55 -3.33
C ASP A 68 22.88 -5.34 -3.93
N HIS A 69 23.01 -4.14 -3.34
CA HIS A 69 22.52 -2.90 -3.95
C HIS A 69 23.26 -2.50 -5.22
N LYS A 70 24.43 -3.07 -5.50
CA LYS A 70 25.12 -2.91 -6.78
C LYS A 70 24.63 -3.92 -7.82
N ASN A 71 23.97 -4.99 -7.37
CA ASN A 71 23.52 -6.11 -8.17
C ASN A 71 22.05 -5.91 -8.57
N GLY A 72 21.82 -5.15 -9.64
CA GLY A 72 20.50 -5.02 -10.26
C GLY A 72 19.98 -6.31 -10.90
N ILE A 73 18.71 -6.29 -11.29
CA ILE A 73 18.04 -7.33 -12.10
C ILE A 73 17.81 -6.81 -13.51
N ASP A 74 17.78 -7.71 -14.48
CA ASP A 74 17.54 -7.35 -15.87
C ASP A 74 16.06 -7.60 -16.20
N PHE A 75 15.41 -6.60 -16.80
CA PHE A 75 14.00 -6.67 -17.19
C PHE A 75 13.75 -5.84 -18.44
N MET A 76 13.25 -6.45 -19.52
CA MET A 76 12.81 -5.73 -20.73
C MET A 76 13.86 -4.71 -21.23
N GLU A 77 15.09 -5.19 -21.47
CA GLU A 77 16.26 -4.39 -21.90
C GLU A 77 16.76 -3.33 -20.90
N ASN A 78 16.19 -3.27 -19.70
CA ASN A 78 16.58 -2.34 -18.66
C ASN A 78 17.23 -3.07 -17.48
N LYS A 79 18.22 -2.43 -16.86
CA LYS A 79 18.80 -2.89 -15.60
C LYS A 79 18.20 -2.13 -14.43
N ILE A 80 17.40 -2.80 -13.62
CA ILE A 80 16.73 -2.22 -12.45
C ILE A 80 17.64 -2.39 -11.23
N ILE A 81 18.13 -1.27 -10.69
CA ILE A 81 19.00 -1.25 -9.52
C ILE A 81 18.13 -1.10 -8.26
N PRO A 82 18.42 -1.85 -7.17
CA PRO A 82 17.74 -1.67 -5.90
C PRO A 82 17.80 -0.22 -5.41
N LYS A 83 16.68 0.28 -4.91
CA LYS A 83 16.63 1.58 -4.24
C LYS A 83 17.46 1.56 -2.95
N LYS A 84 17.94 2.73 -2.55
CA LYS A 84 18.70 2.87 -1.29
C LYS A 84 17.78 2.58 -0.10
N PRO A 85 18.33 2.15 1.07
CA PRO A 85 17.50 1.80 2.22
C PRO A 85 16.57 2.91 2.75
N SER A 86 16.95 4.17 2.53
CA SER A 86 16.18 5.35 2.93
C SER A 86 15.23 5.88 1.86
N GLU A 87 15.35 5.43 0.62
CA GLU A 87 14.52 5.87 -0.48
C GLU A 87 13.18 5.13 -0.43
N ALA A 88 12.10 5.84 -0.73
CA ALA A 88 10.75 5.29 -0.64
C ALA A 88 10.26 4.92 -2.05
N VAL A 89 9.70 3.73 -2.17
CA VAL A 89 9.03 3.20 -3.36
C VAL A 89 7.53 3.29 -3.16
N ARG A 90 6.79 3.67 -4.19
CA ARG A 90 5.34 3.87 -4.10
C ARG A 90 4.60 2.66 -4.66
N TYR A 91 3.77 2.02 -3.83
CA TYR A 91 2.83 0.99 -4.27
C TYR A 91 1.41 1.37 -3.87
N LEU A 92 0.51 1.48 -4.85
CA LEU A 92 -0.89 1.91 -4.69
C LEU A 92 -1.09 3.25 -3.94
N GLY A 93 -0.05 4.09 -3.85
CA GLY A 93 -0.10 5.36 -3.11
C GLY A 93 0.39 5.28 -1.65
N ILE A 94 0.75 4.08 -1.19
CA ILE A 94 1.50 3.84 0.03
C ILE A 94 3.00 3.85 -0.29
N TRP A 95 3.81 4.36 0.64
CA TRP A 95 5.24 4.53 0.45
C TRP A 95 6.02 3.58 1.36
N ILE A 96 6.82 2.71 0.76
CA ILE A 96 7.55 1.64 1.42
C ILE A 96 9.04 1.92 1.33
N GLN A 97 9.76 1.74 2.43
CA GLN A 97 11.20 1.90 2.53
C GLN A 97 11.78 0.57 3.00
N GLU A 98 12.91 0.14 2.42
CA GLU A 98 13.58 -1.11 2.77
C GLU A 98 13.87 -1.22 4.27
N ASN A 99 14.32 -0.13 4.88
CA ASN A 99 14.67 -0.12 6.31
C ASN A 99 13.46 -0.23 7.25
N GLY A 100 12.24 -0.41 6.71
CA GLY A 100 10.99 -0.48 7.45
C GLY A 100 10.56 0.84 8.10
N LYS A 101 11.43 1.86 8.09
CA LYS A 101 11.11 3.16 8.67
C LYS A 101 10.07 3.82 7.78
N LYS A 102 8.91 4.16 8.34
CA LYS A 102 7.86 4.92 7.65
C LYS A 102 8.13 6.42 7.63
N THR A 103 9.39 6.86 7.48
CA THR A 103 9.75 8.29 7.64
C THR A 103 9.13 9.15 6.56
N TYR A 104 9.17 8.68 5.31
CA TYR A 104 8.60 9.40 4.18
C TYR A 104 7.08 9.54 4.33
N GLN A 105 6.39 8.44 4.65
CA GLN A 105 4.94 8.45 4.86
C GLN A 105 4.54 9.35 6.04
N LYS A 106 5.29 9.31 7.15
CA LYS A 106 5.09 10.23 8.28
C LYS A 106 5.27 11.69 7.89
N SER A 107 6.24 12.01 7.02
CA SER A 107 6.40 13.38 6.50
C SER A 107 5.25 13.78 5.58
N LEU A 108 4.77 12.89 4.72
CA LEU A 108 3.66 13.15 3.80
C LEU A 108 2.35 13.44 4.57
N ILE A 109 2.07 12.69 5.64
CA ILE A 109 0.92 12.96 6.52
C ILE A 109 1.03 14.34 7.16
N LYS A 110 2.21 14.67 7.71
CA LYS A 110 2.47 16.00 8.31
C LYS A 110 2.29 17.12 7.28
N GLU A 111 2.77 16.92 6.06
CA GLU A 111 2.63 17.88 4.96
C GLU A 111 1.16 18.08 4.58
N LYS A 112 0.38 16.99 4.43
CA LYS A 112 -1.07 17.07 4.13
C LYS A 112 -1.82 17.85 5.20
N VAL A 113 -1.55 17.59 6.48
CA VAL A 113 -2.11 18.37 7.60
C VAL A 113 -1.67 19.83 7.52
N PHE A 114 -0.38 20.09 7.31
CA PHE A 114 0.15 21.45 7.22
C PHE A 114 -0.49 22.24 6.06
N ARG A 115 -0.53 21.66 4.87
CA ARG A 115 -1.07 22.30 3.66
C ARG A 115 -2.56 22.60 3.82
N THR A 116 -3.34 21.62 4.26
CA THR A 116 -4.79 21.77 4.45
C THR A 116 -5.08 22.84 5.50
N THR A 117 -4.44 22.76 6.67
CA THR A 117 -4.66 23.74 7.74
C THR A 117 -4.21 25.14 7.34
N SER A 118 -3.14 25.27 6.55
CA SER A 118 -2.67 26.57 6.05
C SER A 118 -3.64 27.20 5.06
N ILE A 119 -4.24 26.40 4.17
CA ILE A 119 -5.27 26.87 3.23
C ILE A 119 -6.51 27.31 4.00
N MET A 120 -7.02 26.46 4.91
CA MET A 120 -8.21 26.75 5.70
C MET A 120 -8.06 28.03 6.53
N ASN A 121 -6.91 28.23 7.19
CA ASN A 121 -6.67 29.42 8.01
C ASN A 121 -6.64 30.74 7.24
N ARG A 122 -6.47 30.70 5.91
CA ARG A 122 -6.46 31.88 5.03
C ARG A 122 -7.84 32.17 4.41
N LYS A 123 -8.81 31.29 4.62
CA LYS A 123 -10.16 31.39 4.05
C LYS A 123 -11.16 31.67 5.17
N GLN A 124 -12.15 32.49 4.87
CA GLN A 124 -13.31 32.63 5.74
C GLN A 124 -14.22 31.44 5.45
N LEU A 125 -14.33 30.53 6.42
CA LEU A 125 -15.09 29.30 6.29
C LEU A 125 -16.17 29.26 7.37
N THR A 126 -17.34 28.74 7.02
CA THR A 126 -18.32 28.35 8.02
C THR A 126 -17.82 27.13 8.80
N ASP A 127 -18.40 26.93 9.98
CA ASP A 127 -18.22 25.73 10.79
C ASP A 127 -18.49 24.44 10.00
N LYS A 128 -19.60 24.40 9.24
CA LYS A 128 -19.97 23.26 8.40
C LYS A 128 -18.95 22.98 7.31
N GLN A 129 -18.48 24.01 6.61
CA GLN A 129 -17.44 23.86 5.58
C GLN A 129 -16.12 23.36 6.18
N SER A 130 -15.73 23.90 7.34
CA SER A 130 -14.52 23.49 8.04
C SER A 130 -14.60 22.03 8.51
N CYS A 131 -15.72 21.62 9.10
CA CYS A 131 -15.98 20.23 9.46
C CYS A 131 -15.92 19.32 8.23
N TYR A 132 -16.55 19.72 7.12
CA TYR A 132 -16.57 18.92 5.90
C TYR A 132 -15.17 18.70 5.34
N ILE A 133 -14.37 19.77 5.20
CA ILE A 133 -12.99 19.67 4.70
C ILE A 133 -12.16 18.76 5.60
N LEU A 134 -12.27 18.89 6.92
CA LEU A 134 -11.51 18.05 7.83
C LEU A 134 -11.98 16.59 7.73
N ASN A 135 -13.25 16.31 8.01
CA ASN A 135 -13.77 14.95 8.15
C ASN A 135 -13.85 14.17 6.83
N HIS A 136 -14.14 14.84 5.71
CA HIS A 136 -14.38 14.17 4.42
C HIS A 136 -13.26 14.35 3.40
N VAL A 137 -12.29 15.24 3.65
CA VAL A 137 -11.14 15.41 2.75
C VAL A 137 -9.84 15.07 3.45
N LEU A 138 -9.53 15.68 4.59
CA LEU A 138 -8.25 15.49 5.25
C LEU A 138 -8.14 14.12 5.94
N PHE A 139 -9.13 13.77 6.76
CA PHE A 139 -9.10 12.51 7.53
C PHE A 139 -9.02 11.27 6.63
N PRO A 140 -9.81 11.12 5.56
CA PRO A 140 -9.70 9.96 4.66
C PRO A 140 -8.32 9.84 4.00
N GLN A 141 -7.70 10.96 3.61
CA GLN A 141 -6.35 10.94 3.04
C GLN A 141 -5.29 10.49 4.04
N ILE A 142 -5.44 10.87 5.32
CA ILE A 142 -4.51 10.47 6.38
C ILE A 142 -4.75 9.00 6.75
N GLU A 143 -6.00 8.58 6.89
CA GLU A 143 -6.38 7.21 7.22
C GLU A 143 -5.86 6.22 6.21
N TYR A 144 -5.97 6.53 4.91
CA TYR A 144 -5.38 5.73 3.85
C TYR A 144 -3.87 5.55 4.07
N LEU A 145 -3.15 6.64 4.34
CA LEU A 145 -1.72 6.62 4.61
C LEU A 145 -1.33 6.03 5.97
N MET A 146 -2.27 5.74 6.86
CA MET A 146 -2.03 5.15 8.18
C MET A 146 -2.32 3.66 8.23
N GLN A 147 -2.79 3.04 7.13
CA GLN A 147 -3.16 1.63 7.11
C GLN A 147 -2.02 0.69 7.48
N ASP A 148 -0.79 1.02 7.09
CA ASP A 148 0.42 0.22 7.33
C ASP A 148 1.38 0.89 8.34
N LEU A 149 0.85 1.79 9.17
CA LEU A 149 1.62 2.61 10.11
C LEU A 149 0.90 2.82 11.43
N ILE A 150 1.56 2.44 12.53
CA ILE A 150 1.13 2.75 13.89
C ILE A 150 1.90 3.97 14.41
N TYR A 151 1.19 5.06 14.70
CA TYR A 151 1.75 6.23 15.36
C TYR A 151 1.72 6.09 16.89
N SER A 152 2.68 6.76 17.54
CA SER A 152 2.62 7.02 18.97
C SER A 152 1.49 8.00 19.29
N GLU A 153 0.86 7.85 20.47
CA GLU A 153 -0.20 8.74 20.93
C GLU A 153 0.27 10.20 20.97
N LYS A 154 1.52 10.44 21.39
CA LYS A 154 2.14 11.76 21.46
C LYS A 154 2.24 12.43 20.09
N ASP A 155 2.59 11.68 19.05
CA ASP A 155 2.70 12.24 17.71
C ASP A 155 1.34 12.46 17.04
N LEU A 156 0.37 11.58 17.27
CA LEU A 156 -1.03 11.83 16.86
C LEU A 156 -1.62 13.05 17.55
N GLU A 157 -1.30 13.26 18.83
CA GLU A 157 -1.83 14.39 19.57
C GLU A 157 -1.30 15.72 19.05
N LYS A 158 -0.04 15.79 18.60
CA LYS A 158 0.48 16.98 17.89
C LYS A 158 -0.31 17.29 16.62
N LEU A 159 -0.67 16.27 15.84
CA LEU A 159 -1.46 16.43 14.62
C LEU A 159 -2.89 16.88 14.96
N ASN A 160 -3.56 16.22 15.91
CA ASN A 160 -4.90 16.60 16.34
C ASN A 160 -4.94 18.01 16.95
N ALA A 161 -3.95 18.39 17.76
CA ALA A 161 -3.86 19.74 18.31
C ALA A 161 -3.81 20.80 17.20
N LYS A 162 -3.04 20.54 16.13
CA LYS A 162 -2.96 21.42 14.97
C LYS A 162 -4.28 21.49 14.20
N ILE A 163 -4.94 20.35 13.97
CA ILE A 163 -6.25 20.28 13.32
C ILE A 163 -7.32 21.04 14.12
N ARG A 164 -7.42 20.79 15.44
CA ARG A 164 -8.36 21.49 16.32
C ARG A 164 -8.11 22.99 16.39
N SER A 165 -6.85 23.41 16.44
CA SER A 165 -6.47 24.83 16.44
C SER A 165 -6.88 25.51 15.13
N CYS A 166 -6.66 24.83 14.00
CA CYS A 166 -7.11 25.30 12.69
C CYS A 166 -8.64 25.40 12.60
N PHE A 167 -9.38 24.39 13.08
CA PHE A 167 -10.84 24.43 13.12
C PHE A 167 -11.35 25.64 13.91
N ARG A 168 -10.85 25.84 15.14
CA ARG A 168 -11.26 26.99 15.96
C ARG A 168 -11.00 28.32 15.25
N ARG A 169 -9.81 28.47 14.65
CA ARG A 169 -9.42 29.70 13.95
C ARG A 169 -10.26 29.97 12.70
N SER A 170 -10.42 28.95 11.85
CA SER A 170 -11.17 29.07 10.58
C SER A 170 -12.64 29.43 10.80
N CYS A 171 -13.23 29.00 11.92
CA CYS A 171 -14.63 29.29 12.28
C CYS A 171 -14.78 30.56 13.16
N GLY A 172 -13.70 31.28 13.46
CA GLY A 172 -13.74 32.46 14.35
C GLY A 172 -14.04 32.14 15.83
N HIS A 173 -13.88 30.90 16.26
CA HIS A 173 -14.08 30.52 17.66
C HIS A 173 -12.90 30.91 18.55
N SER A 174 -13.19 31.08 19.85
CA SER A 174 -12.17 31.25 20.87
C SER A 174 -11.23 30.03 20.93
N ALA A 175 -9.94 30.29 21.15
CA ALA A 175 -8.94 29.24 21.41
C ALA A 175 -9.31 28.36 22.62
N LYS A 176 -10.13 28.88 23.54
CA LYS A 176 -10.60 28.19 24.75
C LYS A 176 -11.85 27.32 24.53
N LEU A 177 -12.40 27.24 23.32
CA LEU A 177 -13.56 26.40 23.03
C LEU A 177 -13.29 24.95 23.50
N PRO A 178 -14.12 24.37 24.39
CA PRO A 178 -13.92 23.04 24.92
C PRO A 178 -13.75 21.99 23.81
N THR A 179 -12.71 21.16 23.92
CA THR A 179 -12.44 20.08 22.95
C THR A 179 -13.57 19.05 22.91
N SER A 180 -14.32 18.88 24.01
CA SER A 180 -15.50 18.01 24.07
C SER A 180 -16.57 18.39 23.04
N ILE A 181 -16.82 19.69 22.82
CA ILE A 181 -17.79 20.19 21.83
C ILE A 181 -17.35 19.85 20.40
N LEU A 182 -16.03 19.85 20.14
CA LEU A 182 -15.51 19.52 18.81
C LEU A 182 -15.84 18.08 18.42
N TYR A 183 -15.69 17.14 19.35
CA TYR A 183 -15.86 15.71 19.09
C TYR A 183 -17.30 15.20 19.34
N SER A 184 -18.08 15.91 20.15
CA SER A 184 -19.42 15.48 20.56
C SER A 184 -20.36 15.28 19.36
N PRO A 185 -21.21 14.24 19.38
CA PRO A 185 -22.35 14.09 18.47
C PRO A 185 -23.34 15.26 18.49
N LEU A 186 -23.45 15.96 19.61
CA LEU A 186 -24.29 17.15 19.76
C LEU A 186 -23.56 18.44 19.35
N GLY A 187 -22.26 18.34 19.03
CA GLY A 187 -21.44 19.45 18.56
C GLY A 187 -20.99 19.24 17.12
N TYR A 188 -19.69 19.39 16.87
CA TYR A 188 -19.14 19.44 15.51
C TYR A 188 -18.81 18.09 14.89
N LYS A 189 -18.85 16.99 15.67
CA LYS A 189 -18.50 15.63 15.21
C LYS A 189 -17.15 15.54 14.49
N LEU A 190 -16.19 16.37 14.88
CA LEU A 190 -14.85 16.35 14.31
C LEU A 190 -14.19 15.01 14.64
N PHE A 191 -13.51 14.42 13.67
CA PHE A 191 -12.79 13.17 13.93
C PHE A 191 -11.53 13.40 14.78
N ASN A 192 -11.02 12.31 15.33
CA ASN A 192 -9.82 12.28 16.15
C ASN A 192 -8.90 11.16 15.65
N LEU A 193 -7.64 11.49 15.33
CA LEU A 193 -6.74 10.50 14.73
C LEU A 193 -6.43 9.29 15.63
N GLN A 194 -6.40 9.43 16.96
CA GLN A 194 -6.21 8.27 17.83
C GLN A 194 -7.40 7.29 17.71
N ASN A 195 -8.63 7.82 17.74
CA ASN A 195 -9.82 7.00 17.54
C ASN A 195 -9.86 6.34 16.16
N ARG A 196 -9.43 7.06 15.11
CA ARG A 196 -9.37 6.50 13.75
C ARG A 196 -8.30 5.42 13.62
N GLN A 197 -7.13 5.59 14.22
CA GLN A 197 -6.11 4.54 14.29
C GLN A 197 -6.63 3.29 14.99
N LEU A 198 -7.32 3.45 16.14
CA LEU A 198 -7.94 2.32 16.85
C LEU A 198 -9.00 1.61 15.99
N GLN A 199 -9.79 2.34 15.21
CA GLN A 199 -10.75 1.75 14.27
C GLN A 199 -10.05 0.94 13.17
N ILE A 200 -8.97 1.48 12.58
CA ILE A 200 -8.16 0.77 11.58
C ILE A 200 -7.60 -0.52 12.19
N MET A 201 -6.98 -0.44 13.37
CA MET A 201 -6.40 -1.61 14.05
C MET A 201 -7.46 -2.68 14.36
N LYS A 202 -8.67 -2.28 14.80
CA LYS A 202 -9.79 -3.21 15.01
C LYS A 202 -10.21 -3.89 13.71
N LEU A 203 -10.32 -3.14 12.60
CA LEU A 203 -10.67 -3.71 11.30
C LEU A 203 -9.63 -4.70 10.82
N LEU A 204 -8.34 -4.39 10.97
CA LEU A 204 -7.25 -5.30 10.61
C LEU A 204 -7.32 -6.60 11.42
N ALA A 205 -7.52 -6.49 12.75
CA ALA A 205 -7.67 -7.66 13.61
C ALA A 205 -8.87 -8.55 13.23
N VAL A 206 -10.02 -7.94 12.89
CA VAL A 206 -11.21 -8.68 12.43
C VAL A 206 -10.95 -9.44 11.12
N ASN A 207 -10.03 -8.94 10.28
CA ASN A 207 -9.65 -9.59 9.02
C ASN A 207 -8.40 -10.48 9.16
N ASN A 208 -7.98 -10.81 10.38
CA ASN A 208 -6.77 -11.60 10.68
C ASN A 208 -5.49 -11.01 10.06
N ILE A 209 -5.42 -9.68 9.94
CA ILE A 209 -4.23 -8.95 9.51
C ILE A 209 -3.56 -8.38 10.75
N GLU A 210 -2.37 -8.89 11.08
CA GLU A 210 -1.56 -8.37 12.18
C GLU A 210 -0.48 -7.43 11.65
N ILE A 211 -0.40 -6.22 12.20
CA ILE A 211 0.76 -5.34 12.02
C ILE A 211 1.70 -5.59 13.18
N GLN A 212 2.76 -6.35 12.95
CA GLN A 212 3.82 -6.51 13.93
C GLN A 212 4.78 -5.33 13.86
N ILE A 213 4.93 -4.60 14.98
CA ILE A 213 6.01 -3.61 15.14
C ILE A 213 7.22 -4.38 15.64
N ASN A 214 7.93 -5.07 14.74
CA ASN A 214 9.14 -5.78 15.14
C ASN A 214 10.28 -4.76 15.30
N ASN A 215 10.87 -4.71 16.50
CA ASN A 215 12.09 -3.93 16.77
C ASN A 215 13.33 -4.61 16.12
N GLU A 216 13.17 -5.84 15.65
CA GLU A 216 14.08 -6.58 14.79
C GLU A 216 13.39 -6.80 13.43
N LEU A 217 14.12 -6.80 12.33
CA LEU A 217 13.56 -6.90 10.97
C LEU A 217 13.08 -8.33 10.65
N GLU A 218 12.23 -8.91 11.49
CA GLU A 218 11.53 -10.16 11.18
C GLU A 218 10.27 -9.82 10.40
N PHE A 219 10.21 -10.31 9.16
CA PHE A 219 9.01 -10.22 8.34
C PHE A 219 7.91 -11.08 9.00
N PRO A 220 6.64 -10.64 9.05
CA PRO A 220 5.57 -11.54 9.46
C PRO A 220 5.55 -12.76 8.53
N VAL A 221 5.29 -13.93 9.10
CA VAL A 221 5.22 -15.24 8.44
C VAL A 221 4.66 -15.10 7.02
N LEU A 222 5.37 -15.68 6.04
CA LEU A 222 4.94 -15.81 4.63
C LEU A 222 3.42 -15.88 4.55
N ILE A 223 2.81 -14.89 3.89
CA ILE A 223 1.43 -15.04 3.41
C ILE A 223 1.49 -16.20 2.43
N ARG A 224 1.16 -17.40 2.88
CA ARG A 224 0.92 -18.53 2.00
C ARG A 224 -0.34 -18.16 1.22
N GLY A 225 -0.17 -17.58 0.04
CA GLY A 225 -1.23 -17.55 -0.95
C GLY A 225 -1.78 -18.97 -1.04
N GLY A 226 -3.10 -19.11 -0.96
CA GLY A 226 -3.73 -20.40 -1.22
C GLY A 226 -3.28 -20.90 -2.60
N ASN A 227 -3.01 -22.19 -2.72
CA ASN A 227 -2.76 -22.84 -4.00
C ASN A 227 -4.06 -22.81 -4.81
N LEU A 228 -4.36 -21.66 -5.43
CA LEU A 228 -5.42 -21.52 -6.41
C LEU A 228 -4.71 -21.37 -7.75
N ASP A 229 -4.62 -22.47 -8.47
CA ASP A 229 -4.18 -22.44 -9.84
C ASP A 229 -5.15 -21.55 -10.66
N ILE A 230 -4.64 -20.93 -11.73
CA ILE A 230 -5.41 -20.01 -12.58
C ILE A 230 -6.66 -20.70 -13.15
N GLU A 231 -6.59 -21.99 -13.42
CA GLU A 231 -7.70 -22.77 -13.96
C GLU A 231 -8.81 -22.95 -12.90
N SER A 232 -8.47 -23.23 -11.65
CA SER A 232 -9.36 -23.31 -10.50
C SER A 232 -9.96 -21.95 -10.15
N PHE A 233 -9.19 -20.86 -10.25
CA PHE A 233 -9.69 -19.49 -10.10
C PHE A 233 -10.72 -19.16 -11.20
N MET A 234 -10.36 -19.39 -12.46
CA MET A 234 -11.24 -19.13 -13.61
C MET A 234 -12.47 -20.03 -13.61
N ASN A 235 -12.34 -21.29 -13.16
CA ASN A 235 -13.45 -22.23 -13.04
C ASN A 235 -14.37 -21.96 -11.84
N SER A 236 -13.92 -21.20 -10.84
CA SER A 236 -14.75 -20.80 -9.71
C SER A 236 -15.75 -19.69 -10.05
N ASP A 237 -15.54 -18.99 -11.17
CA ASP A 237 -16.33 -17.84 -11.55
C ASP A 237 -17.44 -18.23 -12.56
N ILE A 238 -18.69 -18.15 -12.12
CA ILE A 238 -19.89 -18.48 -12.92
C ILE A 238 -19.93 -17.64 -14.22
N TRP A 239 -19.35 -16.44 -14.18
CA TRP A 239 -19.26 -15.57 -15.34
C TRP A 239 -18.34 -16.13 -16.42
N TYR A 240 -17.19 -16.71 -16.06
CA TYR A 240 -16.23 -17.26 -17.02
C TYR A 240 -16.81 -18.45 -17.80
N HIS A 241 -17.49 -19.39 -17.12
CA HIS A 241 -18.15 -20.52 -17.78
C HIS A 241 -19.18 -20.09 -18.83
N LYS A 242 -19.88 -18.99 -18.57
CA LYS A 242 -20.92 -18.47 -19.46
C LYS A 242 -20.35 -17.80 -20.72
N HIS A 243 -19.10 -17.33 -20.68
CA HIS A 243 -18.52 -16.52 -21.77
C HIS A 243 -17.24 -17.11 -22.39
N ARG A 244 -16.68 -18.21 -21.86
CA ARG A 244 -15.42 -18.81 -22.35
C ARG A 244 -15.42 -19.12 -23.86
N ASP A 245 -16.56 -19.56 -24.41
CA ASP A 245 -16.66 -19.92 -25.83
C ASP A 245 -16.74 -18.69 -26.74
N SER A 246 -17.11 -17.53 -26.21
CA SER A 246 -17.05 -16.25 -26.94
C SER A 246 -15.64 -15.67 -27.01
N LEU A 247 -14.80 -15.97 -26.01
CA LEU A 247 -13.39 -15.55 -25.97
C LEU A 247 -12.52 -16.34 -26.96
N LYS A 248 -12.93 -17.55 -27.35
CA LYS A 248 -12.24 -18.38 -28.35
C LYS A 248 -12.45 -17.93 -29.81
N LYS A 249 -13.35 -16.98 -30.06
CA LYS A 249 -13.76 -16.61 -31.44
C LYS A 249 -12.90 -15.53 -32.12
N TYR A 250 -11.86 -15.02 -31.46
CA TYR A 250 -10.95 -14.04 -32.03
C TYR A 250 -9.47 -14.40 -31.79
N GLY A 251 -9.13 -15.67 -32.02
CA GLY A 251 -7.75 -16.13 -32.22
C GLY A 251 -7.46 -16.31 -33.70
#